data_AF-A0A838HWY3-F1
#
_entry.id   AF-A0A838HWY3-F1
#
_cell.length_a   1.000
_cell.length_b   1.000
_cell.length_c   1.000
_cell.angle_alpha   90.00
_cell.angle_beta   90.00
_cell.angle_gamma   90.00
#
_symmetry.space_group_name_H-M   'P 1'
#
loop_
_entity.id
_entity.type
_entity.pdbx_description
1 polymer ?
#
loop_
_entity_poly.entity_id
_entity_poly.type
_entity_poly.pdbx_seq_one_letter_code
_entity_poly.pdbx_strand_id
1 'polypeptide(L)' 'MTHHDRDTADMSKHSDEQLREGIDTVHEQEQRVATEDSGEALNAQQDQRRAMEEELEQREGDR' A
#
# COMPACT_ATOMS: atom_id res chain seq x y z
N MET A 1 11.58 -5.75 25.79
CA MET A 1 10.36 -5.59 24.97
C MET A 1 10.69 -6.21 23.62
N THR A 2 9.99 -7.28 23.29
CA THR A 2 10.17 -8.08 22.07
C THR A 2 9.57 -7.32 20.89
N HIS A 3 10.41 -6.69 20.06
CA HIS A 3 9.95 -6.17 18.78
C HIS A 3 9.90 -7.32 17.79
N HIS A 4 8.68 -7.73 17.51
CA HIS A 4 8.29 -8.71 16.54
C HIS A 4 8.28 -7.99 15.19
N ASP A 5 9.45 -7.66 14.64
CA ASP A 5 9.55 -7.09 13.28
C ASP A 5 9.36 -8.23 12.29
N ARG A 6 8.10 -8.65 12.19
CA ARG A 6 7.57 -9.48 11.11
C ARG A 6 7.58 -8.56 9.90
N ASP A 7 8.35 -8.93 8.87
CA ASP A 7 8.51 -8.27 7.57
C ASP A 7 7.19 -7.99 6.85
N THR A 8 6.40 -7.08 7.40
CA THR A 8 5.21 -6.46 6.84
C THR A 8 5.67 -5.03 6.62
N ALA A 9 5.77 -4.59 5.36
CA ALA A 9 6.29 -3.27 5.03
C ALA A 9 5.61 -2.21 5.91
N ASP A 10 6.39 -1.61 6.81
CA ASP A 10 5.92 -0.69 7.82
C ASP A 10 5.63 0.66 7.14
N MET A 11 4.42 0.79 6.59
CA MET A 11 3.96 1.96 5.84
C MET A 11 4.02 3.25 6.68
N SER A 12 4.01 3.12 8.00
CA SER A 12 4.13 4.25 8.94
C SER A 12 5.53 4.91 8.91
N LYS A 13 6.55 4.24 8.37
CA LYS A 13 7.90 4.80 8.21
C LYS A 13 8.13 5.51 6.88
N HIS A 14 7.20 5.43 5.94
CA HIS A 14 7.31 6.07 4.64
C HIS A 14 6.89 7.55 4.72
N SER A 15 7.51 8.41 3.91
CA SER A 15 7.05 9.80 3.73
C SER A 15 5.80 9.84 2.85
N ASP A 16 5.01 10.91 2.95
CA ASP A 16 3.77 11.06 2.16
C ASP A 16 4.03 10.98 0.65
N GLU A 17 5.18 11.49 0.18
CA GLU A 17 5.61 11.37 -1.22
C GLU A 17 5.86 9.91 -1.62
N GLN A 18 6.49 9.13 -0.75
CA GLN A 18 6.76 7.70 -0.99
C GLN A 18 5.48 6.86 -0.97
N LEU A 19 4.50 7.23 -0.14
CA LEU A 19 3.18 6.60 -0.13
C LEU A 19 2.42 6.90 -1.43
N ARG A 20 2.48 8.14 -1.93
CA ARG A 20 1.88 8.52 -3.22
C ARG A 20 2.52 7.79 -4.40
N GLU A 21 3.85 7.73 -4.46
CA GLU A 21 4.58 6.95 -5.49
C GLU A 21 4.26 5.46 -5.40
N GLY A 22 4.11 4.92 -4.19
CA GLY A 22 3.72 3.53 -3.94
C GLY A 22 2.30 3.23 -4.46
N ILE A 23 1.34 4.12 -4.22
CA ILE A 23 -0.03 4.01 -4.72
C ILE A 23 -0.04 4.02 -6.25
N ASP A 24 0.69 4.92 -6.90
CA ASP A 24 0.79 4.97 -8.36
C ASP A 24 1.38 3.66 -8.91
N THR A 25 2.44 3.16 -8.28
CA THR A 25 3.09 1.90 -8.68
C THR A 25 2.15 0.69 -8.57
N VAL A 26 1.39 0.61 -7.49
CA VAL A 26 0.38 -0.45 -7.27
C VAL A 26 -0.75 -0.32 -8.29
N HIS A 27 -1.21 0.89 -8.58
CA HIS A 27 -2.25 1.11 -9.58
C HIS A 27 -1.82 0.70 -11.00
N GLU A 28 -0.57 0.97 -11.39
CA GLU A 28 -0.01 0.49 -12.66
C GLU A 28 0.11 -1.05 -12.70
N GLN A 29 0.44 -1.68 -11.57
CA GLN A 29 0.52 -3.13 -11.45
C GLN A 29 -0.85 -3.80 -11.46
N GLU A 30 -1.86 -3.24 -10.79
CA GLU A 30 -3.24 -3.73 -10.81
C GLU A 30 -3.76 -3.88 -12.24
N GLN A 31 -3.50 -2.91 -13.12
CA GLN A 31 -3.93 -3.02 -14.52
C GLN A 31 -3.27 -4.20 -15.24
N ARG A 32 -2.00 -4.47 -14.97
CA ARG A 32 -1.29 -5.62 -15.55
C ARG A 32 -1.84 -6.93 -14.99
N VAL A 33 -1.98 -7.04 -13.68
CA VAL A 33 -2.49 -8.23 -12.98
C VAL A 33 -3.95 -8.52 -13.32
N ALA A 34 -4.79 -7.50 -13.50
CA ALA A 34 -6.16 -7.62 -14.00
C ALA A 34 -6.21 -8.23 -15.41
N THR A 35 -5.21 -7.92 -16.24
CA THR A 35 -5.09 -8.48 -17.59
C THR A 35 -4.64 -9.95 -17.56
N GLU A 36 -3.95 -10.37 -16.49
CA GLU A 36 -3.46 -11.74 -16.27
C GLU A 36 -4.46 -12.65 -15.50
N ASP A 37 -5.70 -12.19 -15.28
CA ASP A 37 -6.82 -12.92 -14.65
C ASP A 37 -6.48 -13.56 -13.28
N SER A 38 -5.52 -12.98 -12.55
CA SER A 38 -5.11 -13.48 -11.23
C SER A 38 -5.86 -12.74 -10.11
N GLY A 39 -7.10 -13.16 -9.85
CA GLY A 39 -7.99 -12.51 -8.87
C GLY A 39 -7.44 -12.43 -7.43
N GLU A 40 -6.58 -13.35 -7.02
CA GLU A 40 -5.90 -13.31 -5.71
C GLU A 40 -4.82 -12.21 -5.67
N ALA A 41 -4.03 -12.08 -6.74
CA ALA A 41 -3.02 -11.03 -6.86
C ALA A 41 -3.64 -9.64 -6.98
N LEU A 42 -4.81 -9.54 -7.62
CA LEU A 42 -5.58 -8.29 -7.69
C LEU A 42 -6.08 -7.86 -6.30
N ASN A 43 -6.63 -8.80 -5.51
CA ASN A 43 -7.06 -8.51 -4.14
C ASN A 43 -5.88 -8.06 -3.27
N ALA A 44 -4.74 -8.75 -3.35
CA ALA A 44 -3.55 -8.37 -2.59
C ALA A 44 -3.04 -6.96 -2.92
N GLN A 45 -3.08 -6.56 -4.20
CA GLN A 45 -2.72 -5.20 -4.63
C GLN A 45 -3.72 -4.16 -4.11
N GLN A 46 -5.03 -4.47 -4.12
CA GLN A 46 -6.07 -3.58 -3.59
C GLN A 46 -5.96 -3.37 -2.09
N ASP A 47 -5.71 -4.44 -1.32
CA ASP A 47 -5.47 -4.37 0.12
C ASP A 47 -4.24 -3.51 0.42
N GLN A 48 -3.17 -3.67 -0.36
CA GLN A 48 -1.96 -2.86 -0.20
C GLN A 48 -2.21 -1.38 -0.52
N ARG A 49 -2.95 -1.05 -1.60
CA ARG A 49 -3.32 0.32 -1.93
C ARG A 49 -4.12 0.96 -0.79
N ARG A 50 -5.15 0.25 -0.32
CA ARG A 50 -6.04 0.75 0.72
C ARG A 50 -5.28 1.06 2.01
N ALA A 51 -4.36 0.20 2.42
CA ALA A 51 -3.54 0.46 3.60
C ALA A 51 -2.67 1.72 3.45
N MET A 52 -2.14 2.01 2.26
CA MET A 52 -1.38 3.24 2.00
C MET A 52 -2.27 4.49 1.96
N GLU A 53 -3.48 4.39 1.40
CA GLU A 53 -4.48 5.46 1.38
C GLU A 53 -4.95 5.81 2.81
N GLU A 54 -5.22 4.80 3.64
CA GLU A 54 -5.63 4.99 5.05
C GLU A 54 -4.53 5.64 5.90
N GLU A 55 -3.25 5.34 5.64
CA GLU A 55 -2.13 6.01 6.31
C GLU A 55 -1.95 7.47 5.86
N LEU A 56 -2.16 7.76 4.57
CA LEU A 56 -2.16 9.13 4.06
C LEU A 56 -3.30 9.95 4.65
N GLU A 57 -4.52 9.40 4.67
CA GLU A 57 -5.70 10.07 5.22
C GLU A 57 -5.53 10.37 6.72
N GLN A 58 -5.00 9.42 7.50
CA GLN A 58 -4.69 9.64 8.93
C GLN A 58 -3.69 10.78 9.14
N ARG A 59 -2.68 10.91 8.27
CA ARG A 59 -1.66 11.97 8.38
C ARG A 59 -2.15 13.33 7.90
N GLU A 60 -3.01 13.37 6.89
CA GLU A 60 -3.64 14.60 6.42
C GLU A 60 -4.70 15.12 7.40
N GLY A 61 -5.36 14.23 8.17
CA GLY A 61 -6.34 14.58 9.20
C GLY A 61 -5.75 15.08 10.53
N ASP A 62 -4.47 14.81 10.82
CA ASP A 62 -3.79 15.22 12.07
C ASP A 62 -3.11 16.61 11.95
N ARG A 63 -3.30 17.33 10.83
CA ARG A 63 -2.75 18.68 10.55
C ARG A 63 -3.75 19.80 10.82
#